data_AF-A0A8T2X7H9-F1
#
_entry.id   AF-A0A8T2X7H9-F1
#
_cell.length_a   1.000
_cell.length_b   1.000
_cell.length_c   1.000
_cell.angle_alpha   90.00
_cell.angle_beta   90.00
_cell.angle_gamma   90.00
#
_symmetry.space_group_name_H-M   'P 1'
#
loop_
_entity.id
_entity.type
_entity.pdbx_description
1 polymer ?
#
loop_
_entity_poly.entity_id
_entity_poly.type
_entity_poly.pdbx_seq_one_letter_code
_entity_poly.pdbx_strand_id
1 'polypeptide(L)'
;MGGSRRKYKNSRPKVRVGLAKKNPHVFKPAFNLPPKLRSLAGADISKWDDKASVIQNYKSFGVVSNPNFLGVRSRTSHIIETESLQVAPSQEQVDDGSADEFEPIDSGSDLEEDDLKSALGKKRRDGEHAPLQPLTKMQRVHIGQLVEKYGDDYRRMFMDTKLNAMQHSVATLEKLCGRYHMHKDKNPLIRSIQTR
;
A
#
# COMPACT_ATOMS: atom_id res chain seq x y z
N MET A 1 -12.31 5.26 -51.91
CA MET A 1 -11.51 6.49 -52.11
C MET A 1 -10.22 6.39 -51.31
N GLY A 2 -9.16 5.82 -51.88
CA GLY A 2 -7.85 5.69 -51.24
C GLY A 2 -6.93 6.83 -51.67
N GLY A 3 -6.86 7.90 -50.87
CA GLY A 3 -5.96 9.03 -51.14
C GLY A 3 -4.49 8.66 -50.98
N SER A 4 -3.61 9.38 -51.70
CA SER A 4 -2.15 9.20 -51.61
C SER A 4 -1.66 9.27 -50.16
N ARG A 5 -0.85 8.27 -49.75
CA ARG A 5 -0.22 8.20 -48.42
C ARG A 5 0.55 9.48 -48.06
N ARG A 6 1.08 10.20 -49.05
CA ARG A 6 1.82 11.44 -48.85
C ARG A 6 0.90 12.58 -48.39
N LYS A 7 -0.31 12.68 -48.97
CA LYS A 7 -1.34 13.64 -48.53
C LYS A 7 -1.82 13.33 -47.11
N TYR A 8 -2.04 12.05 -46.80
CA TYR A 8 -2.45 11.62 -45.46
C TYR A 8 -1.41 11.95 -44.38
N LYS A 9 -0.12 11.76 -44.66
CA LYS A 9 0.95 12.13 -43.70
C LYS A 9 1.03 13.64 -43.43
N ASN A 10 0.65 14.47 -44.40
CA ASN A 10 0.69 15.93 -44.26
C ASN A 10 -0.56 16.49 -43.57
N SER A 11 -1.74 15.90 -43.80
CA SER A 11 -3.01 16.37 -43.21
C SER A 11 -3.28 15.83 -41.81
N ARG A 12 -2.56 14.79 -41.37
CA ARG A 12 -2.75 14.23 -40.03
C ARG A 12 -2.33 15.24 -38.94
N PRO A 13 -3.20 15.48 -37.93
CA PRO A 13 -2.83 16.30 -36.79
C PRO A 13 -1.64 15.67 -36.08
N LYS A 14 -0.55 16.44 -35.94
CA LYS A 14 0.65 16.00 -35.24
C LYS A 14 0.48 16.33 -33.77
N VAL A 15 0.36 15.30 -32.93
CA VAL A 15 0.42 15.47 -31.47
C VAL A 15 1.83 15.97 -31.12
N ARG A 16 1.92 17.21 -30.67
CA ARG A 16 3.18 17.80 -30.20
C ARG A 16 3.46 17.30 -28.79
N VAL A 17 4.27 16.26 -28.66
CA VAL A 17 4.75 15.74 -27.37
C VAL A 17 5.96 16.56 -26.91
N GLY A 18 5.76 17.86 -26.69
CA GLY A 18 6.80 18.77 -26.21
C GLY A 18 6.52 19.20 -24.77
N LEU A 19 7.54 19.19 -23.91
CA LEU A 19 7.43 19.83 -22.60
C LEU A 19 7.15 21.33 -22.77
N ALA A 20 6.32 21.89 -21.90
CA ALA A 20 6.07 23.33 -21.86
C ALA A 20 7.39 24.07 -21.66
N LYS A 21 7.66 25.09 -22.49
CA LYS A 21 8.86 25.94 -22.36
C LYS A 21 8.83 26.62 -20.98
N LYS A 22 9.89 26.44 -20.20
CA LYS A 22 10.07 27.14 -18.92
C LYS A 22 10.48 28.59 -19.20
N ASN A 23 9.77 29.56 -18.62
CA ASN A 23 10.14 30.98 -18.69
C ASN A 23 11.15 31.29 -17.58
N PRO A 24 12.41 31.59 -17.88
CA PRO A 24 13.45 31.76 -16.86
C PRO A 24 13.26 33.02 -15.99
N HIS A 25 12.38 33.95 -16.38
CA HIS A 25 12.12 35.20 -15.65
C HIS A 25 10.88 35.12 -14.75
N VAL A 26 10.18 33.99 -14.73
CA VAL A 26 9.01 33.79 -13.86
C VAL A 26 9.44 32.88 -12.72
N PHE A 27 9.71 33.49 -11.56
CA PHE A 27 9.98 32.75 -10.33
C PHE A 27 8.69 32.05 -9.88
N LYS A 28 8.69 30.71 -9.91
CA LYS A 28 7.64 29.89 -9.31
C LYS A 28 8.16 29.43 -7.96
N PRO A 29 7.61 29.93 -6.82
CA PRO A 29 8.06 29.48 -5.51
C PRO A 29 7.83 27.97 -5.38
N ALA A 30 8.73 27.29 -4.66
CA ALA A 30 8.68 25.84 -4.47
C ALA A 30 7.41 25.38 -3.73
N PHE A 31 6.79 26.28 -2.96
CA PHE A 31 5.50 26.07 -2.31
C PHE A 31 4.67 27.35 -2.42
N ASN A 32 3.37 27.21 -2.72
CA ASN A 32 2.41 28.30 -2.61
C ASN A 32 1.59 28.04 -1.34
N LEU A 33 1.69 28.92 -0.35
CA LEU A 33 0.81 28.85 0.82
C LEU A 33 -0.62 29.19 0.36
N PRO A 34 -1.60 28.29 0.56
CA PRO A 34 -2.97 28.59 0.20
C PRO A 34 -3.46 29.84 0.94
N PRO A 35 -4.30 30.67 0.30
CA PRO A 35 -4.70 31.98 0.85
C PRO A 35 -5.34 31.88 2.24
N LYS A 36 -6.02 30.76 2.55
CA LYS A 36 -6.58 30.45 3.87
C LYS A 36 -5.53 30.27 4.98
N LEU A 37 -4.34 29.74 4.65
CA LEU A 37 -3.23 29.63 5.60
C LEU A 37 -2.50 30.96 5.75
N ARG A 38 -2.47 31.78 4.70
CA ARG A 38 -1.86 33.11 4.75
C ARG A 38 -2.62 34.05 5.70
N SER A 39 -3.96 33.94 5.79
CA SER A 39 -4.75 34.69 6.77
C SER A 39 -4.49 34.26 8.21
N LEU A 40 -4.25 32.95 8.45
CA LEU A 40 -3.85 32.44 9.77
C LEU A 40 -2.46 32.94 10.19
N ALA A 41 -1.56 33.14 9.23
CA ALA A 41 -0.22 33.65 9.49
C ALA A 41 -0.17 35.17 9.75
N GLY A 42 -1.23 35.90 9.41
CA GLY A 42 -1.28 37.37 9.53
C GLY A 42 -2.03 37.88 10.77
N ALA A 43 -2.83 37.03 11.42
CA ALA A 43 -3.45 37.34 12.71
C ALA A 43 -2.48 36.90 13.79
N ASP A 44 -2.15 37.80 14.72
CA ASP A 44 -1.27 37.61 15.89
C ASP A 44 -1.13 36.15 16.30
N ILE A 45 -0.20 35.46 15.64
CA ILE A 45 0.07 34.05 15.87
C ILE A 45 0.59 34.00 17.29
N SER A 46 -0.26 33.54 18.21
CA SER A 46 -0.05 33.51 19.66
C SER A 46 1.44 33.42 19.99
N LYS A 47 2.05 34.49 20.49
CA LYS A 47 3.50 34.54 20.69
C LYS A 47 3.97 33.23 21.33
N TRP A 48 4.97 32.58 20.72
CA TRP A 48 5.53 31.34 21.24
C TRP A 48 5.80 31.49 22.74
N ASP A 49 5.16 30.66 23.57
CA ASP A 49 5.32 30.74 25.01
C ASP A 49 6.58 29.96 25.41
N ASP A 50 7.58 30.67 25.93
CA ASP A 50 8.86 30.11 26.37
C ASP A 50 8.72 29.18 27.58
N LYS A 51 7.59 29.26 28.31
CA LYS A 51 7.30 28.43 29.48
C LYS A 51 6.44 27.20 29.15
N ALA A 52 5.69 27.25 28.05
CA ALA A 52 4.83 26.16 27.64
C ALA A 52 5.62 25.03 26.98
N SER A 53 5.06 23.81 27.01
CA SER A 53 5.67 22.71 26.29
C SER A 53 5.54 22.91 24.78
N VAL A 54 6.46 22.31 24.02
CA VAL A 54 6.46 22.34 22.55
C VAL A 54 5.08 21.91 22.01
N ILE A 55 4.50 20.86 22.57
CA ILE A 55 3.19 20.33 22.13
C ILE A 55 2.06 21.36 22.34
N GLN A 56 2.04 22.06 23.48
CA GLN A 56 1.04 23.07 23.78
C GLN A 56 1.14 24.28 22.83
N ASN A 57 2.36 24.70 22.51
CA ASN A 57 2.59 25.76 21.54
C ASN A 57 2.07 25.37 20.16
N TYR A 58 2.46 24.20 19.63
CA TYR A 58 1.95 23.71 18.33
C TYR A 58 0.41 23.60 18.32
N LYS A 59 -0.20 23.09 19.40
CA LYS A 59 -1.66 23.01 19.55
C LYS A 59 -2.33 24.39 19.52
N SER A 60 -1.73 25.40 20.15
CA SER A 60 -2.22 26.79 20.12
C SER A 60 -2.21 27.38 18.70
N PHE A 61 -1.29 26.92 17.86
CA PHE A 61 -1.21 27.30 16.44
C PHE A 61 -2.15 26.50 15.54
N GLY A 62 -2.90 25.54 16.08
CA GLY A 62 -3.70 24.61 15.29
C GLY A 62 -2.85 23.69 14.42
N VAL A 63 -1.57 23.48 14.79
CA VAL A 63 -0.61 22.63 14.09
C VAL A 63 -0.27 21.42 14.97
N VAL A 64 0.00 20.27 14.35
CA VAL A 64 0.41 19.07 15.08
C VAL A 64 1.93 19.06 15.23
N SER A 65 2.43 18.79 16.44
CA SER A 65 3.87 18.73 16.73
C SER A 65 4.56 17.56 16.03
N ASN A 66 3.87 16.43 15.88
CA ASN A 66 4.38 15.24 15.19
C ASN A 66 3.49 14.88 13.99
N PRO A 67 3.96 15.05 12.74
CA PRO A 67 3.17 14.81 11.54
C PRO A 67 2.83 13.33 11.33
N ASN A 68 3.51 12.41 12.02
CA ASN A 68 3.17 10.99 12.01
C ASN A 68 1.80 10.71 12.68
N PHE A 69 1.16 11.68 13.32
CA PHE A 69 -0.22 11.54 13.80
C PHE A 69 -1.28 11.87 12.75
N LEU A 70 -0.93 12.67 11.74
CA LEU A 70 -1.83 13.05 10.64
C LEU A 70 -2.00 11.93 9.61
N GLY A 71 -1.09 10.94 9.60
CA GLY A 71 -1.14 9.80 8.70
C GLY A 71 -1.88 8.59 9.29
N VAL A 72 -2.73 7.93 8.49
CA VAL A 72 -3.36 6.64 8.83
C VAL A 72 -2.32 5.52 8.97
N ARG A 73 -1.19 5.59 8.26
CA ARG A 73 -0.13 4.57 8.24
C ARG A 73 0.82 4.56 9.44
N SER A 74 0.87 5.63 10.22
CA SER A 74 1.87 5.84 11.28
C SER A 74 1.31 5.63 12.69
N ARG A 75 0.04 5.22 12.78
CA ARG A 75 -0.57 4.70 14.01
C ARG A 75 -0.03 3.29 14.27
N THR A 76 1.14 3.18 14.89
CA THR A 76 1.52 1.90 15.52
C THR A 76 0.66 1.72 16.76
N SER A 77 0.25 0.48 17.04
CA SER A 77 -0.66 0.09 18.14
C SER A 77 -0.16 0.47 19.54
N HIS A 78 1.08 0.94 19.66
CA HIS A 78 1.72 1.31 20.93
C HIS A 78 1.83 2.82 21.14
N ILE A 79 1.33 3.63 20.20
CA ILE A 79 1.38 5.09 20.33
C ILE A 79 0.04 5.57 20.89
N ILE A 80 0.01 5.77 22.20
CA ILE A 80 -1.12 6.34 22.94
C ILE A 80 -0.79 7.82 23.20
N GLU A 81 -1.54 8.74 22.58
CA GLU A 81 -1.60 10.13 23.03
C GLU A 81 -2.81 10.29 23.95
N THR A 82 -2.62 10.03 25.24
CA THR A 82 -3.59 10.42 26.25
C THR A 82 -2.91 11.38 27.22
N GLU A 83 -3.50 12.56 27.39
CA GLU A 83 -3.04 13.61 28.32
C GLU A 83 -2.87 13.06 29.76
N SER A 84 -3.60 11.99 30.09
CA SER A 84 -3.53 11.23 31.34
C SER A 84 -2.28 10.38 31.55
N LEU A 85 -1.49 10.03 30.52
CA LEU A 85 -0.30 9.18 30.65
C LEU A 85 1.02 9.96 30.79
N GLN A 86 0.98 11.29 30.68
CA GLN A 86 2.18 12.15 30.76
C GLN A 86 2.27 12.96 32.06
N VAL A 87 1.34 12.76 33.00
CA VAL A 87 1.42 13.31 34.38
C VAL A 87 1.56 12.14 35.35
N ALA A 88 2.48 12.25 36.31
CA ALA A 88 2.73 11.22 37.32
C ALA A 88 1.44 10.91 38.12
N PRO A 89 1.15 9.64 38.43
CA PRO A 89 -0.12 9.26 39.03
C PRO A 89 -0.21 9.81 40.46
N SER A 90 -1.24 10.62 40.70
CA SER A 90 -1.77 10.86 42.04
C SER A 90 -2.89 9.85 42.28
N GLN A 91 -2.84 9.15 43.42
CA GLN A 91 -3.74 8.07 43.80
C GLN A 91 -5.21 8.54 43.88
N GLU A 92 -6.15 7.73 43.37
CA GLU A 92 -7.26 7.08 44.11
C GLU A 92 -8.36 6.53 43.17
N GLN A 93 -9.15 5.59 43.69
CA GLN A 93 -10.02 4.56 43.07
C GLN A 93 -11.35 5.13 42.50
N VAL A 94 -12.17 4.45 41.66
CA VAL A 94 -13.16 3.35 41.89
C VAL A 94 -13.76 2.94 40.50
N ASP A 95 -13.78 1.67 40.05
CA ASP A 95 -14.89 0.65 39.98
C ASP A 95 -16.29 1.18 39.52
N ASP A 96 -17.19 0.58 38.72
CA ASP A 96 -17.52 -0.81 38.27
C ASP A 96 -18.58 -0.63 37.10
N GLY A 97 -18.60 -1.33 35.95
CA GLY A 97 -19.38 -2.57 35.70
C GLY A 97 -20.72 -2.38 34.93
N SER A 98 -20.84 -2.86 33.67
CA SER A 98 -22.07 -3.48 33.09
C SER A 98 -21.88 -3.93 31.62
N ALA A 99 -22.07 -5.23 31.36
CA ALA A 99 -22.17 -5.83 30.01
C ALA A 99 -23.64 -5.84 29.54
N ASP A 100 -23.90 -5.75 28.22
CA ASP A 100 -24.93 -6.56 27.54
C ASP A 100 -24.91 -6.45 26.00
N GLU A 101 -24.59 -7.59 25.38
CA GLU A 101 -25.34 -8.30 24.34
C GLU A 101 -26.18 -7.49 23.31
N PHE A 102 -25.55 -7.05 22.21
CA PHE A 102 -26.19 -6.91 20.89
C PHE A 102 -25.11 -7.05 19.80
N GLU A 103 -25.01 -8.21 19.16
CA GLU A 103 -24.23 -8.40 17.93
C GLU A 103 -25.05 -7.84 16.74
N PRO A 104 -24.60 -6.76 16.07
CA PRO A 104 -25.27 -6.29 14.87
C PRO A 104 -24.93 -7.22 13.69
N ILE A 105 -25.98 -7.87 13.19
CA ILE A 105 -26.03 -8.61 11.92
C ILE A 105 -25.24 -7.87 10.83
N ASP A 106 -24.15 -8.47 10.35
CA ASP A 106 -23.27 -7.95 9.29
C ASP A 106 -23.97 -7.97 7.92
N SER A 107 -24.89 -7.03 7.72
CA SER A 107 -25.45 -6.69 6.42
C SER A 107 -24.47 -5.76 5.68
N GLY A 108 -23.28 -6.29 5.38
CA GLY A 108 -22.28 -5.61 4.55
C GLY A 108 -22.71 -5.61 3.09
N SER A 109 -23.62 -4.69 2.72
CA SER A 109 -24.03 -4.52 1.32
C SER A 109 -22.91 -3.90 0.48
N ASP A 110 -22.83 -4.32 -0.78
CA ASP A 110 -21.84 -3.86 -1.78
C ASP A 110 -22.03 -2.38 -2.18
N LEU A 111 -23.07 -1.72 -1.67
CA LEU A 111 -23.39 -0.32 -1.96
C LEU A 111 -22.73 0.67 -0.99
N GLU A 112 -22.21 0.21 0.14
CA GLU A 112 -21.57 1.11 1.11
C GLU A 112 -20.16 1.51 0.65
N GLU A 113 -19.92 2.83 0.60
CA GLU A 113 -18.65 3.45 0.27
C GLU A 113 -17.52 2.97 1.19
N ASP A 114 -16.33 2.78 0.62
CA ASP A 114 -15.14 2.25 1.30
C ASP A 114 -14.76 3.03 2.57
N ASP A 115 -15.04 4.34 2.60
CA ASP A 115 -14.77 5.20 3.74
C ASP A 115 -15.70 4.88 4.93
N LEU A 116 -16.96 4.55 4.66
CA LEU A 116 -17.93 4.15 5.69
C LEU A 116 -17.61 2.77 6.27
N LYS A 117 -17.22 1.81 5.43
CA LYS A 117 -16.76 0.48 5.89
C LYS A 117 -15.53 0.60 6.80
N SER A 118 -14.62 1.51 6.46
CA SER A 118 -13.39 1.75 7.21
C SER A 118 -13.66 2.46 8.55
N ALA A 119 -14.59 3.41 8.58
CA ALA A 119 -14.99 4.12 9.80
C ALA A 119 -15.75 3.22 10.80
N LEU A 120 -16.57 2.30 10.30
CA LEU A 120 -17.37 1.36 11.12
C LEU A 120 -16.59 0.09 11.53
N GLY A 121 -15.32 -0.05 11.13
CA GLY A 121 -14.50 -1.22 11.47
C GLY A 121 -14.92 -2.51 10.78
N LYS A 122 -15.79 -2.46 9.77
CA LYS A 122 -16.19 -3.65 9.00
C LYS A 122 -15.00 -4.15 8.18
N LYS A 123 -14.73 -5.47 8.22
CA LYS A 123 -13.71 -6.06 7.35
C LYS A 123 -14.16 -5.93 5.89
N ARG A 124 -13.31 -5.38 5.03
CA ARG A 124 -13.53 -5.49 3.58
C ARG A 124 -13.62 -6.98 3.26
N ARG A 125 -14.69 -7.40 2.57
CA ARG A 125 -14.64 -8.66 1.83
C ARG A 125 -13.74 -8.42 0.63
N ASP A 126 -12.44 -8.39 0.85
CA ASP A 126 -11.52 -8.64 -0.27
C ASP A 126 -11.93 -10.01 -0.82
N GLY A 127 -12.34 -10.04 -2.09
CA GLY A 127 -12.78 -11.29 -2.74
C GLY A 127 -11.73 -12.39 -2.57
N GLU A 128 -12.16 -13.65 -2.72
CA GLU A 128 -11.28 -14.82 -2.63
C GLU A 128 -9.91 -14.53 -3.25
N HIS A 129 -8.84 -14.74 -2.47
CA HIS A 129 -7.47 -14.43 -2.90
C HIS A 129 -7.24 -14.96 -4.31
N ALA A 130 -6.70 -14.10 -5.18
CA ALA A 130 -6.41 -14.47 -6.56
C ALA A 130 -5.69 -15.84 -6.60
N PRO A 131 -6.14 -16.77 -7.46
CA PRO A 131 -5.57 -18.11 -7.49
C PRO A 131 -4.07 -18.03 -7.73
N LEU A 132 -3.31 -18.94 -7.10
CA LEU A 132 -1.86 -18.95 -7.20
C LEU A 132 -1.44 -18.94 -8.67
N GLN A 133 -0.64 -17.93 -9.04
CA GLN A 133 -0.18 -17.81 -10.41
C GLN A 133 0.73 -19.00 -10.78
N PRO A 134 0.63 -19.48 -12.03
CA PRO A 134 1.52 -20.52 -12.53
C PRO A 134 2.99 -20.08 -12.49
N LEU A 135 3.91 -21.03 -12.44
CA LEU A 135 5.34 -20.76 -12.56
C LEU A 135 5.69 -20.16 -13.93
N THR A 136 6.68 -19.27 -13.93
CA THR A 136 7.31 -18.79 -15.16
C THR A 136 8.04 -19.92 -15.89
N LYS A 137 8.31 -19.75 -17.19
CA LYS A 137 9.01 -20.76 -18.02
C LYS A 137 10.38 -21.13 -17.45
N MET A 138 11.16 -20.14 -17.03
CA MET A 138 12.49 -20.36 -16.45
C MET A 138 12.42 -21.08 -15.10
N GLN A 139 11.50 -20.66 -14.21
CA GLN A 139 11.29 -21.33 -12.92
C GLN A 139 10.90 -22.79 -13.09
N ARG A 140 10.06 -23.10 -14.08
CA ARG A 140 9.64 -24.49 -14.37
C ARG A 140 10.83 -25.38 -14.73
N VAL A 141 11.75 -24.91 -15.56
CA VAL A 141 12.94 -25.69 -15.94
C VAL A 141 13.80 -25.97 -14.72
N HIS A 142 14.06 -24.93 -13.91
CA HIS A 142 14.90 -25.04 -12.73
C HIS A 142 14.30 -25.96 -11.66
N ILE A 143 13.02 -25.77 -11.35
CA ILE A 143 12.31 -26.58 -10.35
C ILE A 143 12.08 -28.00 -10.86
N GLY A 144 11.85 -28.17 -12.18
CA GLY A 144 11.78 -29.49 -12.80
C GLY A 144 13.05 -30.30 -12.57
N GLN A 145 14.23 -29.70 -12.74
CA GLN A 145 15.52 -30.36 -12.46
C GLN A 145 15.69 -30.73 -10.98
N LEU A 146 15.24 -29.87 -10.07
CA LEU A 146 15.29 -30.14 -8.62
C LEU A 146 14.36 -31.29 -8.24
N VAL A 147 13.12 -31.27 -8.73
CA VAL A 147 12.10 -32.30 -8.47
C VAL A 147 12.50 -33.63 -9.10
N GLU A 148 13.08 -33.64 -10.30
CA GLU A 148 13.57 -34.86 -10.95
C GLU A 148 14.69 -35.53 -10.15
N LYS A 149 15.58 -34.74 -9.53
CA LYS A 149 16.72 -35.28 -8.77
C LYS A 149 16.38 -35.67 -7.33
N TYR A 150 15.54 -34.88 -6.65
CA TYR A 150 15.31 -35.01 -5.20
C TYR A 150 13.87 -35.35 -4.81
N GLY A 151 12.92 -35.36 -5.75
CA GLY A 151 11.51 -35.64 -5.44
C GLY A 151 10.90 -34.57 -4.53
N ASP A 152 10.52 -34.96 -3.32
CA ASP A 152 9.91 -34.07 -2.31
C ASP A 152 10.86 -33.73 -1.13
N ASP A 153 12.14 -34.10 -1.23
CA ASP A 153 13.14 -33.82 -0.18
C ASP A 153 13.63 -32.36 -0.23
N TYR A 154 12.83 -31.41 0.26
CA TYR A 154 13.15 -29.96 0.19
C TYR A 154 14.44 -29.57 0.93
N ARG A 155 14.79 -30.29 2.01
CA ARG A 155 16.05 -30.08 2.73
C ARG A 155 17.26 -30.43 1.87
N ARG A 156 17.17 -31.48 1.05
CA ARG A 156 18.26 -31.87 0.13
C ARG A 156 18.36 -30.91 -1.05
N MET A 157 17.23 -30.45 -1.58
CA MET A 157 17.19 -29.41 -2.61
C MET A 157 17.85 -28.11 -2.15
N PHE A 158 17.61 -27.71 -0.89
CA PHE A 158 18.24 -26.53 -0.30
C PHE A 158 19.76 -26.64 -0.26
N MET A 159 20.29 -27.83 0.03
CA MET A 159 21.73 -28.09 0.10
C MET A 159 22.41 -28.21 -1.27
N ASP A 160 21.66 -28.40 -2.36
CA ASP A 160 22.23 -28.49 -3.70
C ASP A 160 22.58 -27.11 -4.24
N THR A 161 23.78 -26.63 -3.96
CA THR A 161 24.25 -25.32 -4.40
C THR A 161 24.37 -25.17 -5.92
N LYS A 162 24.44 -26.28 -6.67
CA LYS A 162 24.53 -26.24 -8.14
C LYS A 162 23.16 -26.11 -8.78
N LEU A 163 22.21 -26.94 -8.34
CA LEU A 163 20.85 -26.89 -8.86
C LEU A 163 19.98 -25.84 -8.19
N ASN A 164 20.32 -25.35 -7.01
CA ASN A 164 19.67 -24.20 -6.35
C ASN A 164 20.63 -23.00 -6.33
N ALA A 165 21.08 -22.58 -7.51
CA ALA A 165 22.04 -21.48 -7.65
C ALA A 165 21.55 -20.16 -7.05
N MET A 166 20.22 -19.94 -7.02
CA MET A 166 19.59 -18.77 -6.42
C MET A 166 19.41 -18.87 -4.89
N GLN A 167 19.88 -19.96 -4.26
CA GLN A 167 19.83 -20.16 -2.81
C GLN A 167 18.43 -19.97 -2.21
N HIS A 168 17.41 -20.50 -2.88
CA HIS A 168 16.04 -20.49 -2.37
C HIS A 168 15.97 -21.20 -1.03
N SER A 169 15.32 -20.57 -0.04
CA SER A 169 15.07 -21.18 1.27
C SER A 169 14.07 -22.33 1.16
N VAL A 170 14.09 -23.25 2.14
CA VAL A 170 13.22 -24.43 2.17
C VAL A 170 11.74 -24.06 1.98
N ALA A 171 11.23 -23.05 2.70
CA ALA A 171 9.84 -22.60 2.58
C ALA A 171 9.49 -22.04 1.19
N THR A 172 10.47 -21.45 0.49
CA THR A 172 10.25 -21.00 -0.89
C THR A 172 10.23 -22.17 -1.87
N LEU A 173 11.09 -23.17 -1.67
CA LEU A 173 11.10 -24.40 -2.47
C LEU A 173 9.80 -25.17 -2.31
N GLU A 174 9.24 -25.28 -1.09
CA GLU A 174 7.93 -25.88 -0.83
C GLU A 174 6.83 -25.19 -1.64
N LYS A 175 6.75 -23.85 -1.60
CA LYS A 175 5.75 -23.08 -2.36
C LYS A 175 5.91 -23.26 -3.88
N LEU A 176 7.16 -23.29 -4.34
CA LEU A 176 7.50 -23.40 -5.75
C LEU A 176 7.22 -24.81 -6.30
N CYS A 177 7.59 -25.86 -5.57
CA CYS A 177 7.28 -27.24 -5.90
C CYS A 177 5.76 -27.47 -5.83
N GLY A 178 5.08 -26.95 -4.81
CA GLY A 178 3.62 -27.03 -4.70
C GLY A 178 2.91 -26.44 -5.94
N ARG A 179 3.30 -25.24 -6.36
CA ARG A 179 2.78 -24.65 -7.62
C ARG A 179 3.18 -25.45 -8.85
N TYR A 180 4.38 -26.05 -8.88
CA TYR A 180 4.83 -26.92 -9.97
C TYR A 180 3.97 -28.18 -10.09
N HIS A 181 3.61 -28.84 -8.99
CA HIS A 181 2.72 -30.01 -9.03
C HIS A 181 1.29 -29.65 -9.44
N MET A 182 0.79 -28.48 -9.04
CA MET A 182 -0.54 -28.01 -9.44
C MET A 182 -0.63 -27.71 -10.95
N HIS A 183 0.43 -27.15 -11.54
CA HIS A 183 0.40 -26.66 -12.92
C HIS A 183 1.25 -27.44 -13.92
N LYS A 184 2.07 -28.42 -13.50
CA LYS A 184 3.04 -29.24 -14.28
C LYS A 184 3.42 -28.60 -15.62
N ASP A 185 2.79 -29.03 -16.71
CA ASP A 185 3.04 -28.54 -18.07
C ASP A 185 2.05 -27.48 -18.54
N LYS A 186 0.91 -27.35 -17.87
CA LYS A 186 -0.17 -26.43 -18.23
C LYS A 186 0.24 -25.01 -17.83
N ASN A 187 0.79 -24.25 -18.77
CA ASN A 187 0.81 -22.79 -18.61
C ASN A 187 -0.61 -22.27 -18.91
N PRO A 188 -1.40 -21.84 -17.91
CA PRO A 188 -2.74 -21.34 -18.16
C PRO A 188 -2.73 -20.06 -19.02
N LEU A 189 -1.60 -19.36 -19.14
CA LEU A 189 -1.44 -18.18 -20.00
C LEU A 189 -1.27 -18.50 -21.49
N ILE A 190 -0.95 -19.75 -21.86
CA ILE A 190 -0.73 -20.17 -23.26
C ILE A 190 -1.97 -20.85 -23.86
N ARG A 191 -2.96 -21.23 -23.03
CA ARG A 191 -4.17 -21.96 -23.47
C ARG A 191 -5.23 -21.10 -24.20
N SER A 192 -4.91 -19.89 -24.66
CA SER A 192 -5.85 -19.07 -25.44
C SER A 192 -5.77 -19.26 -26.97
N ILE A 193 -4.91 -20.16 -27.46
CA ILE A 193 -4.73 -20.37 -28.90
C ILE A 193 -4.84 -21.86 -29.23
N GLN A 194 -6.07 -22.35 -29.36
CA GLN A 194 -6.54 -23.37 -30.33
C GLN A 194 -7.79 -24.08 -29.79
N THR A 195 -8.95 -23.78 -30.38
CA THR A 195 -9.67 -24.70 -31.29
C THR A 195 -10.93 -23.98 -31.83
N ARG A 196 -10.92 -23.64 -33.12
CA ARG A 196 -12.08 -23.61 -34.01
C ARG A 196 -11.73 -24.47 -35.21
#